data_AF-A0AAV8T6S8-F1
#
_entry.id   AF-A0AAV8T6S8-F1
#
_cell.length_a   1.000
_cell.length_b   1.000
_cell.length_c   1.000
_cell.angle_alpha   90.00
_cell.angle_beta   90.00
_cell.angle_gamma   90.00
#
_symmetry.space_group_name_H-M   'P 1'
#
loop_
_entity.id
_entity.type
_entity.pdbx_description
1 polymer ?
#
loop_
_entity_poly.entity_id
_entity_poly.type
_entity_poly.pdbx_seq_one_letter_code
_entity_poly.pdbx_strand_id
1 'polypeptide(L)'
;MNSMYGFRTFYTGGDLAAKKCVSCDSKDMRPMTEESAMEIMSKVPGWNLVNEDGMLKLNQSWKLKSFIKGLELFQLVGSVAESEGHHPDLHLVGWNNVKIEIWTHAVGGLTENDFILAAKINGLDLHHLLRNKVSASAT
;
A
#
# COMPACT_ATOMS: atom_id res chain seq x y z
N MET A 1 24.57 35.65 -9.53
CA MET A 1 23.81 35.17 -10.70
C MET A 1 23.00 33.97 -10.25
N ASN A 2 21.70 34.04 -10.52
CA ASN A 2 20.61 33.18 -10.05
C ASN A 2 20.80 31.69 -10.35
N SER A 3 20.38 30.82 -9.44
CA SER A 3 19.04 30.21 -9.54
C SER A 3 18.70 29.39 -8.30
N MET A 4 17.74 29.92 -7.53
CA MET A 4 16.90 29.20 -6.58
C MET A 4 15.84 28.40 -7.33
N TYR A 5 15.71 27.11 -7.03
CA TYR A 5 14.46 26.33 -7.06
C TYR A 5 14.59 25.35 -5.88
N GLY A 6 13.97 25.52 -4.71
CA GLY A 6 12.52 25.70 -4.50
C GLY A 6 11.85 24.38 -4.87
N PHE A 7 11.41 23.51 -3.96
CA PHE A 7 10.55 23.75 -2.81
C PHE A 7 10.55 22.49 -1.93
N ARG A 8 11.00 22.57 -0.68
CA ARG A 8 10.68 21.55 0.35
C ARG A 8 9.23 21.79 0.74
N THR A 9 8.30 21.02 0.19
CA THR A 9 6.95 20.92 0.73
C THR A 9 7.04 20.30 2.12
N PHE A 10 7.04 21.14 3.15
CA PHE A 10 6.63 20.71 4.48
C PHE A 10 5.12 20.47 4.44
N TYR A 11 4.71 19.24 4.14
CA TYR A 11 3.37 18.78 4.49
C TYR A 11 3.39 18.38 5.96
N THR A 12 2.82 19.22 6.82
CA THR A 12 2.51 18.89 8.21
C THR A 12 1.36 17.87 8.23
N GLY A 13 1.73 16.61 8.06
CA GLY A 13 0.91 15.42 8.24
C GLY A 13 1.90 14.27 8.30
N GLY A 14 2.15 13.78 9.52
CA GLY A 14 3.31 12.94 9.86
C GLY A 14 3.54 11.78 8.90
N ASP A 15 4.80 11.38 8.76
CA ASP A 15 5.20 10.25 7.93
C ASP A 15 4.47 8.97 8.41
N LEU A 16 3.52 8.48 7.61
CA LEU A 16 2.77 7.27 7.92
C LEU A 16 3.69 6.05 8.09
N ALA A 17 4.80 5.99 7.37
CA ALA A 17 5.76 4.91 7.49
C ALA A 17 6.43 4.87 8.88
N ALA A 18 6.51 6.01 9.55
CA ALA A 18 7.06 6.15 10.90
C ALA A 18 6.03 5.85 12.02
N LYS A 19 4.73 5.74 11.69
CA LYS A 19 3.69 5.38 12.66
C LYS A 19 3.66 3.87 12.92
N LYS A 20 2.91 3.49 13.96
CA LYS A 20 2.62 2.10 14.32
C LYS A 20 1.12 1.86 14.21
N CYS A 21 0.72 0.72 13.66
CA CYS A 21 -0.67 0.28 13.72
C CYS A 21 -1.12 0.10 15.17
N VAL A 22 -2.40 0.39 15.43
CA VAL A 22 -3.07 0.08 16.70
C VAL A 22 -3.84 -1.24 16.59
N SER A 23 -4.21 -1.86 17.71
CA SER A 23 -4.98 -3.11 17.67
C SER A 23 -6.32 -2.95 16.96
N CYS A 24 -6.63 -3.87 16.04
CA CYS A 24 -7.86 -3.91 15.26
C CYS A 24 -9.11 -4.25 16.09
N ASP A 25 -8.92 -4.81 17.29
CA ASP A 25 -10.02 -5.22 18.19
C ASP A 25 -10.44 -4.10 19.16
N SER A 26 -9.93 -2.88 18.97
CA SER A 26 -10.31 -1.73 19.79
C SER A 26 -11.80 -1.41 19.61
N LYS A 27 -12.54 -1.33 20.72
CA LYS A 27 -13.98 -1.06 20.73
C LYS A 27 -14.37 0.28 20.09
N ASP A 28 -13.45 1.23 20.07
CA ASP A 28 -13.66 2.57 19.55
C ASP A 28 -13.25 2.72 18.07
N MET A 29 -12.70 1.66 17.46
CA MET A 29 -12.30 1.70 16.06
C MET A 29 -13.54 1.73 15.15
N ARG A 30 -13.52 2.65 14.19
CA ARG A 30 -14.58 2.84 13.19
C ARG A 30 -13.95 2.95 11.81
N PRO A 31 -14.64 2.50 10.75
CA PRO A 31 -14.17 2.76 9.41
C PRO A 31 -14.22 4.28 9.14
N MET A 32 -13.23 4.78 8.44
CA MET A 32 -13.22 6.17 7.96
C MET A 32 -14.19 6.35 6.80
N THR A 33 -14.58 7.60 6.54
CA THR A 33 -15.39 7.92 5.35
C THR A 33 -14.53 7.93 4.09
N GLU A 34 -15.19 7.90 2.93
CA GLU A 34 -14.50 7.98 1.65
C GLU A 34 -13.73 9.30 1.50
N GLU A 35 -14.31 10.41 1.98
CA GLU A 35 -13.66 11.72 1.95
C GLU A 35 -12.37 11.72 2.77
N SER A 36 -12.39 11.20 4.00
CA SER A 36 -11.19 11.07 4.83
C SER A 36 -10.14 10.15 4.20
N ALA A 37 -10.57 9.07 3.55
CA ALA A 37 -9.66 8.18 2.83
C ALA A 37 -8.97 8.91 1.66
N MET A 38 -9.75 9.67 0.87
CA MET A 38 -9.23 10.45 -0.26
C MET A 38 -8.19 11.49 0.16
N GLU A 39 -8.38 12.16 1.29
CA GLU A 39 -7.42 13.14 1.82
C GLU A 39 -6.02 12.55 2.08
N ILE A 40 -5.97 11.27 2.48
CA ILE A 40 -4.74 10.58 2.88
C ILE A 40 -4.08 9.86 1.70
N MET A 41 -4.78 9.62 0.58
CA MET A 41 -4.25 8.90 -0.60
C MET A 41 -2.92 9.45 -1.12
N SER A 42 -2.69 10.76 -1.01
CA SER A 42 -1.43 11.40 -1.40
C SER A 42 -0.20 10.87 -0.65
N LYS A 43 -0.39 10.23 0.51
CA LYS A 43 0.66 9.64 1.34
C LYS A 43 1.04 8.21 0.94
N VAL A 44 0.25 7.56 0.09
CA VAL A 44 0.44 6.15 -0.32
C VAL A 44 0.46 6.05 -1.85
N PRO A 45 1.43 6.67 -2.53
CA PRO A 45 1.49 6.68 -3.99
C PRO A 45 1.48 5.25 -4.58
N GLY A 46 0.75 5.09 -5.68
CA GLY A 46 0.56 3.81 -6.38
C GLY A 46 -0.62 2.98 -5.89
N TRP A 47 -1.08 3.19 -4.64
CA TRP A 47 -2.29 2.55 -4.13
C TRP A 47 -3.53 3.18 -4.75
N ASN A 48 -4.58 2.38 -4.94
CA ASN A 48 -5.89 2.84 -5.39
C ASN A 48 -6.90 2.63 -4.27
N LEU A 49 -7.78 3.61 -4.08
CA LEU A 49 -8.98 3.47 -3.27
C LEU A 49 -10.05 2.76 -4.11
N VAL A 50 -10.59 1.65 -3.60
CA VAL A 50 -11.69 0.92 -4.23
C VAL A 50 -12.84 0.73 -3.27
N ASN A 51 -14.05 0.72 -3.81
CA ASN A 51 -15.27 0.38 -3.11
C ASN A 51 -15.81 -0.93 -3.68
N GLU A 52 -15.84 -1.97 -2.85
CA GLU A 52 -16.36 -3.29 -3.22
C GLU A 52 -17.50 -3.62 -2.26
N ASP A 53 -18.73 -3.73 -2.81
CA ASP A 53 -19.95 -4.01 -2.05
C ASP A 53 -20.19 -3.07 -0.84
N GLY A 54 -19.86 -1.79 -0.99
CA GLY A 54 -20.00 -0.78 0.06
C GLY A 54 -18.82 -0.73 1.04
N MET A 55 -17.78 -1.52 0.80
CA MET A 55 -16.60 -1.62 1.65
C MET A 55 -15.41 -0.94 0.97
N LEU A 56 -14.88 0.10 1.60
CA LEU A 56 -13.67 0.76 1.13
C LEU A 56 -12.44 -0.10 1.43
N LYS A 57 -11.54 -0.19 0.45
CA LYS A 57 -10.26 -0.92 0.55
C LYS A 57 -9.16 -0.17 -0.23
N LEU A 58 -7.91 -0.42 0.14
CA LEU A 58 -6.75 -0.03 -0.66
C LEU A 58 -6.30 -1.23 -1.49
N ASN A 59 -5.94 -0.99 -2.76
CA ASN A 59 -5.31 -2.02 -3.57
C ASN A 59 -4.04 -1.52 -4.26
N GLN A 60 -3.12 -2.43 -4.51
CA GLN A 60 -2.05 -2.22 -5.48
C GLN A 60 -1.64 -3.54 -6.13
N SER A 61 -1.19 -3.48 -7.39
CA SER A 61 -0.77 -4.65 -8.15
C SER A 61 0.59 -4.48 -8.80
N TRP A 62 1.34 -5.58 -8.87
CA TRP A 62 2.65 -5.66 -9.48
C TRP A 62 2.73 -6.88 -10.39
N LYS A 63 3.43 -6.73 -11.52
CA LYS A 63 3.77 -7.85 -12.41
C LYS A 63 5.22 -8.25 -12.20
N LEU A 64 5.44 -9.50 -11.76
CA LEU A 64 6.74 -9.99 -11.33
C LEU A 64 7.47 -10.72 -12.45
N LYS A 65 8.80 -10.86 -12.30
CA LYS A 65 9.64 -11.60 -13.25
C LYS A 65 9.27 -13.09 -13.31
N SER A 66 8.90 -13.70 -12.17
CA SER A 66 8.55 -15.12 -12.05
C SER A 66 7.62 -15.38 -10.87
N PHE A 67 7.11 -16.61 -10.78
CA PHE A 67 6.31 -17.07 -9.64
C PHE A 67 7.05 -16.95 -8.30
N ILE A 68 8.31 -17.37 -8.25
CA ILE A 68 9.14 -17.28 -7.05
C ILE A 68 9.34 -15.82 -6.62
N LYS A 69 9.44 -14.88 -7.56
CA LYS A 69 9.51 -13.44 -7.23
C LYS A 69 8.18 -12.88 -6.68
N GLY A 70 7.05 -13.50 -7.03
CA GLY A 70 5.77 -13.24 -6.37
C GLY A 70 5.78 -13.70 -4.91
N LEU A 71 6.31 -14.89 -4.63
CA LEU A 71 6.43 -15.39 -3.26
C LEU A 71 7.40 -14.57 -2.42
N GLU A 72 8.51 -14.11 -3.01
CA GLU A 72 9.48 -13.21 -2.36
C GLU A 72 8.82 -11.88 -1.96
N LEU A 73 7.98 -11.30 -2.83
CA LEU A 73 7.20 -10.11 -2.49
C LEU A 73 6.25 -10.36 -1.30
N PHE A 74 5.58 -11.51 -1.26
CA PHE A 74 4.72 -11.88 -0.13
C PHE A 74 5.48 -12.04 1.18
N GLN A 75 6.70 -12.58 1.16
CA GLN A 75 7.51 -12.68 2.37
C GLN A 75 7.92 -11.30 2.91
N LEU A 76 8.29 -10.37 2.02
CA LEU A 76 8.62 -8.99 2.40
C LEU A 76 7.40 -8.30 3.02
N VAL A 77 6.25 -8.36 2.35
CA VAL A 77 5.00 -7.76 2.83
C VAL A 77 4.53 -8.42 4.12
N GLY A 78 4.61 -9.75 4.20
CA GLY A 78 4.24 -10.51 5.40
C GLY A 78 5.09 -10.12 6.61
N SER A 79 6.38 -9.85 6.42
CA SER A 79 7.27 -9.36 7.49
C SER A 79 6.84 -7.98 8.01
N VAL A 80 6.43 -7.09 7.10
CA VAL A 80 5.89 -5.76 7.48
C VAL A 80 4.55 -5.93 8.21
N ALA A 81 3.64 -6.73 7.67
CA ALA A 81 2.32 -7.00 8.24
C ALA A 81 2.41 -7.57 9.65
N GLU A 82 3.29 -8.56 9.87
CA GLU A 82 3.48 -9.19 11.18
C GLU A 82 4.08 -8.22 12.19
N SER A 83 5.07 -7.41 11.76
CA SER A 83 5.60 -6.34 12.62
C SER A 83 4.50 -5.40 13.07
N GLU A 84 3.61 -5.00 12.17
CA GLU A 84 2.51 -4.07 12.47
C GLU A 84 1.30 -4.72 13.15
N GLY A 85 1.20 -6.05 13.17
CA GLY A 85 -0.01 -6.74 13.66
C GLY A 85 -1.25 -6.41 12.84
N HIS A 86 -1.07 -6.10 11.56
CA HIS A 86 -2.14 -5.75 10.62
C HIS A 86 -1.89 -6.45 9.29
N HIS A 87 -2.80 -7.33 8.88
CA HIS A 87 -2.54 -8.29 7.81
C HIS A 87 -3.34 -7.94 6.54
N PRO A 88 -2.67 -7.85 5.38
CA PRO A 88 -3.34 -7.60 4.11
C PRO A 88 -3.77 -8.92 3.44
N ASP A 89 -4.70 -8.83 2.51
CA ASP A 89 -5.04 -9.92 1.60
C ASP A 89 -4.02 -9.98 0.45
N LEU A 90 -3.42 -11.16 0.26
CA LEU A 90 -2.35 -11.41 -0.71
C LEU A 90 -2.83 -12.33 -1.83
N HIS A 91 -2.87 -11.84 -3.06
CA HIS A 91 -3.34 -12.60 -4.22
C HIS A 91 -2.25 -12.76 -5.27
N LEU A 92 -1.95 -14.01 -5.67
CA LEU A 92 -1.05 -14.34 -6.77
C LEU A 92 -1.85 -14.97 -7.91
N VAL A 93 -2.14 -14.19 -8.94
CA VAL A 93 -2.99 -14.58 -10.06
C VAL A 93 -2.15 -14.74 -11.32
N GLY A 94 -2.47 -15.75 -12.13
CA GLY A 94 -1.80 -15.96 -13.42
C GLY A 94 -0.28 -16.02 -13.28
N TRP A 95 0.20 -16.77 -12.28
CA TRP A 95 1.60 -17.07 -11.93
C TRP A 95 2.56 -15.90 -11.62
N ASN A 96 2.30 -14.65 -12.02
CA ASN A 96 3.17 -13.51 -11.69
C ASN A 96 2.47 -12.16 -11.51
N ASN A 97 1.14 -12.14 -11.38
CA ASN A 97 0.43 -10.92 -11.03
C ASN A 97 0.13 -10.95 -9.54
N VAL A 98 0.84 -10.14 -8.76
CA VAL A 98 0.51 -9.93 -7.34
C VAL A 98 -0.47 -8.78 -7.24
N LYS A 99 -1.57 -8.99 -6.53
CA LYS A 99 -2.44 -7.94 -6.00
C LYS A 99 -2.38 -8.02 -4.48
N ILE A 100 -2.19 -6.87 -3.84
CA ILE A 100 -2.32 -6.70 -2.40
C ILE A 100 -3.54 -5.84 -2.16
N GLU A 101 -4.38 -6.26 -1.22
CA GLU A 101 -5.56 -5.55 -0.78
C GLU A 101 -5.49 -5.34 0.73
N ILE A 102 -5.78 -4.12 1.18
CA ILE A 102 -5.65 -3.73 2.58
C ILE A 102 -6.95 -3.08 3.03
N TRP A 103 -7.52 -3.63 4.10
CA TRP A 103 -8.65 -3.07 4.83
C TRP A 103 -8.71 -3.69 6.22
N THR A 104 -9.43 -3.04 7.14
CA THR A 104 -9.55 -3.51 8.51
C THR A 104 -10.79 -4.40 8.66
N HIS A 105 -10.57 -5.73 8.67
CA HIS A 105 -11.63 -6.75 8.76
C HIS A 105 -12.60 -6.54 9.92
N ALA A 106 -12.09 -6.21 11.10
CA ALA A 106 -12.87 -6.07 12.33
C ALA A 106 -13.94 -4.98 12.27
N VAL A 107 -13.76 -3.96 11.41
CA VAL A 107 -14.67 -2.81 11.32
C VAL A 107 -15.32 -2.64 9.95
N GLY A 108 -15.06 -3.54 9.00
CA GLY A 108 -15.73 -3.53 7.70
C GLY A 108 -15.35 -2.33 6.82
N GLY A 109 -14.09 -1.88 6.85
CA GLY A 109 -13.65 -0.77 6.01
C GLY A 109 -12.24 -0.28 6.34
N LEU A 110 -11.91 0.92 5.85
CA LEU A 110 -10.58 1.51 6.04
C LEU A 110 -10.42 2.17 7.41
N THR A 111 -9.23 2.07 7.98
CA THR A 111 -8.74 2.79 9.15
C THR A 111 -7.34 3.34 8.87
N GLU A 112 -6.78 4.15 9.77
CA GLU A 112 -5.43 4.67 9.58
C GLU A 112 -4.37 3.55 9.47
N ASN A 113 -4.61 2.40 10.11
CA ASN A 113 -3.72 1.23 10.02
C ASN A 113 -3.50 0.79 8.56
N ASP A 114 -4.53 0.85 7.73
CA ASP A 114 -4.46 0.44 6.33
C ASP A 114 -3.49 1.31 5.53
N PHE A 115 -3.50 2.62 5.81
CA PHE A 115 -2.59 3.59 5.19
C PHE A 115 -1.17 3.51 5.77
N ILE A 116 -1.02 3.22 7.06
CA ILE A 116 0.29 2.96 7.70
C ILE A 116 0.95 1.76 7.03
N LEU A 117 0.23 0.64 6.89
CA LEU A 117 0.73 -0.57 6.27
C LEU A 117 1.09 -0.34 4.80
N ALA A 118 0.21 0.33 4.03
CA ALA A 118 0.46 0.71 2.65
C ALA A 118 1.72 1.59 2.50
N ALA A 119 1.92 2.57 3.37
CA ALA A 119 3.09 3.44 3.36
C ALA A 119 4.39 2.68 3.66
N LYS A 120 4.35 1.71 4.59
CA LYS A 120 5.52 0.85 4.88
C LYS A 120 5.83 -0.10 3.72
N ILE A 121 4.82 -0.65 3.05
CA ILE A 121 5.00 -1.47 1.85
C ILE A 121 5.63 -0.65 0.72
N ASN A 122 5.26 0.63 0.56
CA ASN A 122 5.89 1.53 -0.41
C ASN A 122 7.41 1.74 -0.15
N GLY A 123 7.88 1.54 1.08
CA GLY A 123 9.29 1.63 1.44
C GLY A 123 10.12 0.40 1.05
N LEU A 124 9.50 -0.69 0.58
CA LEU A 124 10.21 -1.90 0.15
C LEU A 124 10.92 -1.66 -1.20
N ASP A 125 12.18 -2.10 -1.31
CA ASP A 125 12.85 -2.16 -2.60
C ASP A 125 12.34 -3.36 -3.40
N LEU A 126 11.55 -3.08 -4.44
CA LEU A 126 10.93 -4.09 -5.28
C LEU A 126 11.61 -4.22 -6.65
N HIS A 127 12.58 -3.36 -6.99
CA HIS A 127 13.10 -3.25 -8.36
C HIS A 127 13.63 -4.57 -8.92
N HIS A 128 14.25 -5.41 -8.08
CA HIS A 128 14.76 -6.71 -8.50
C HIS A 128 13.66 -7.76 -8.73
N LEU A 129 12.45 -7.55 -8.20
CA LEU A 129 11.29 -8.45 -8.33
C LEU A 129 10.46 -8.17 -9.59
N LEU A 130 10.33 -6.89 -9.95
CA LEU A 130 9.39 -6.42 -10.98
C LEU A 130 9.84 -6.79 -12.39
N ARG A 131 8.89 -7.20 -13.24
CA ARG A 131 9.16 -7.37 -14.66
C ARG A 131 9.44 -5.99 -15.27
N ASN A 132 10.61 -5.81 -15.86
CA ASN A 132 10.89 -4.62 -16.66
C ASN A 132 9.85 -4.52 -17.77
N LYS A 133 9.29 -3.32 -17.98
CA LYS A 133 8.60 -3.05 -19.25
C LYS A 133 9.66 -3.18 -20.34
N VAL A 134 9.61 -4.26 -21.11
CA VAL A 134 10.32 -4.29 -22.38
C VAL A 134 9.68 -3.15 -23.17
N SER A 135 10.45 -2.07 -23.38
CA SER A 135 10.09 -1.04 -24.35
C SER A 135 9.78 -1.78 -25.64
N ALA A 136 8.52 -1.75 -26.07
CA ALA A 136 8.15 -2.30 -27.36
C ALA A 136 9.05 -1.58 -28.39
N SER A 137 10.00 -2.32 -28.96
CA SER A 137 10.74 -1.84 -30.11
C SER A 137 9.70 -1.68 -31.21
N ALA A 138 9.43 -0.43 -31.59
CA ALA A 138 8.67 -0.13 -32.78
C ALA A 138 9.36 -0.80 -33.97
N THR A 139 8.68 -1.78 -34.55
CA THR A 139 8.96 -2.32 -35.90
C THR A 139 8.01 -1.68 -36.87
#